data_AF-A0A7W1SL29-F1
#
_entry.id   AF-A0A7W1SL29-F1
#
_cell.length_a   1.000
_cell.length_b   1.000
_cell.length_c   1.000
_cell.angle_alpha   90.00
_cell.angle_beta   90.00
_cell.angle_gamma   90.00
#
_symmetry.space_group_name_H-M   'P 1'
#
loop_
_entity.id
_entity.type
_entity.pdbx_description
1 polymer ?
#
loop_
_entity_poly.entity_id
_entity_poly.type
_entity_poly.pdbx_seq_one_letter_code
_entity_poly.pdbx_strand_id
1 'polypeptide(L)'
;METIRAKPIDMAVVDPHLGGGEPRPHGIERLRLFFPSLPLLVYTDLTPANAGVLLQLGRAGIRRVVVYRFEDAPGALRSALLSELEQSASQQVMQALAPTLHELPLELRKALETMLHAPGDGPTVTALADRAQLTRRTCERWFTKVGLPSPRVVMVLTRLLYAHRLLLDPGYTVEDVALKLGYSKTKTLQMHLRAVFGLTAGELRVSLSTDEAMETVTSRYFTPLARAAAS
;
A
#
# COMPACT_ATOMS: atom_id res chain seq x y z
N MET A 1 -13.27 11.49 -4.17
CA MET A 1 -12.48 10.47 -4.90
C MET A 1 -11.19 11.02 -5.47
N GLU A 2 -11.16 12.26 -5.98
CA GLU A 2 -9.94 12.91 -6.49
C GLU A 2 -8.78 12.89 -5.48
N THR A 3 -9.04 13.17 -4.19
CA THR A 3 -8.03 13.08 -3.13
C THR A 3 -7.41 11.68 -3.00
N ILE A 4 -8.22 10.62 -3.15
CA ILE A 4 -7.76 9.23 -3.11
C ILE A 4 -6.86 8.94 -4.31
N ARG A 5 -7.19 9.48 -5.49
CA ARG A 5 -6.38 9.33 -6.71
C ARG A 5 -5.04 10.06 -6.60
N ALA A 6 -5.07 11.29 -6.11
CA ALA A 6 -3.90 12.17 -6.11
C ALA A 6 -2.92 11.94 -4.95
N LYS A 7 -3.38 11.42 -3.79
CA LYS A 7 -2.55 11.30 -2.58
C LYS A 7 -2.35 9.84 -2.15
N PRO A 8 -1.21 9.50 -1.54
CA PRO A 8 -1.00 8.17 -0.97
C PRO A 8 -1.81 8.02 0.32
N ILE A 9 -3.07 7.59 0.17
CA ILE A 9 -4.01 7.31 1.27
C ILE A 9 -4.03 5.80 1.50
N ASP A 10 -3.73 5.38 2.74
CA ASP A 10 -3.76 3.96 3.15
C ASP A 10 -5.09 3.51 3.75
N MET A 11 -5.97 4.44 4.10
CA MET A 11 -7.29 4.15 4.69
C MET A 11 -8.21 5.36 4.55
N ALA A 12 -9.52 5.11 4.49
CA ALA A 12 -10.52 6.14 4.76
C ALA A 12 -11.41 5.78 5.95
N VAL A 13 -11.64 6.75 6.83
CA VAL A 13 -12.75 6.72 7.79
C VAL A 13 -13.95 7.38 7.13
N VAL A 14 -15.10 6.72 7.14
CA VAL A 14 -16.30 7.16 6.44
C VAL A 14 -17.51 7.14 7.36
N ASP A 15 -18.45 8.05 7.12
CA ASP A 15 -19.72 8.12 7.84
C ASP A 15 -20.87 8.17 6.81
N PRO A 16 -21.88 7.29 6.89
CA PRO A 16 -23.04 7.32 6.00
C PRO A 16 -23.85 8.62 6.07
N HIS A 17 -23.69 9.42 7.13
CA HIS A 17 -24.33 10.73 7.28
C HIS A 17 -23.57 11.87 6.58
N LEU A 18 -22.39 11.59 6.04
CA LEU A 18 -21.51 12.59 5.44
C LEU A 18 -22.12 13.09 4.12
N GLY A 19 -22.72 14.29 4.16
CA GLY A 19 -23.50 14.87 3.07
C GLY A 19 -24.82 15.53 3.50
N GLY A 20 -25.24 15.30 4.76
CA GLY A 20 -26.45 15.86 5.34
C GLY A 20 -27.72 15.10 4.91
N GLY A 21 -28.69 15.01 5.83
CA GLY A 21 -29.94 14.26 5.63
C GLY A 21 -29.83 12.79 6.04
N GLU A 22 -30.68 11.96 5.44
CA GLU A 22 -30.74 10.51 5.75
C GLU A 22 -29.42 9.78 5.41
N PRO A 23 -29.03 8.78 6.21
CA PRO A 23 -27.82 7.98 6.00
C PRO A 23 -27.87 7.24 4.65
N ARG A 24 -26.77 7.26 3.89
CA ARG A 24 -26.72 6.64 2.55
C ARG A 24 -25.46 5.79 2.34
N PRO A 25 -25.59 4.55 1.83
CA PRO A 25 -24.43 3.69 1.59
C PRO A 25 -23.73 3.99 0.26
N HIS A 26 -24.44 4.53 -0.73
CA HIS A 26 -23.99 4.67 -2.12
C HIS A 26 -22.58 5.26 -2.30
N GLY A 27 -22.23 6.30 -1.53
CA GLY A 27 -20.90 6.91 -1.60
C GLY A 27 -19.80 5.93 -1.17
N ILE A 28 -20.02 5.22 -0.07
CA ILE A 28 -19.10 4.25 0.52
C ILE A 28 -19.03 3.00 -0.36
N GLU A 29 -20.16 2.52 -0.88
CA GLU A 29 -20.20 1.41 -1.84
C GLU A 29 -19.39 1.71 -3.09
N ARG A 30 -19.53 2.93 -3.65
CA ARG A 30 -18.71 3.35 -4.78
C ARG A 30 -17.23 3.40 -4.42
N LEU A 31 -16.86 3.86 -3.22
CA LEU A 31 -15.47 3.81 -2.76
C LEU A 31 -14.96 2.36 -2.75
N ARG A 32 -15.74 1.42 -2.20
CA ARG A 32 -15.37 0.01 -2.16
C ARG A 32 -15.25 -0.63 -3.54
N LEU A 33 -16.14 -0.29 -4.47
CA LEU A 33 -16.12 -0.78 -5.84
C LEU A 33 -14.90 -0.26 -6.63
N PHE A 34 -14.57 1.02 -6.48
CA PHE A 34 -13.46 1.64 -7.22
C PHE A 34 -12.11 1.40 -6.55
N PHE A 35 -12.05 1.30 -5.23
CA PHE A 35 -10.80 1.14 -4.48
C PHE A 35 -10.85 -0.07 -3.53
N PRO A 36 -10.99 -1.32 -4.04
CA PRO A 36 -11.03 -2.51 -3.19
C PRO A 36 -9.81 -2.68 -2.27
N SER A 37 -8.64 -2.14 -2.65
CA SER A 37 -7.43 -2.17 -1.84
C SER A 37 -7.37 -1.14 -0.72
N LEU A 38 -8.29 -0.16 -0.71
CA LEU A 38 -8.38 0.86 0.33
C LEU A 38 -9.26 0.31 1.48
N PRO A 39 -8.69 0.07 2.68
CA PRO A 39 -9.45 -0.22 3.88
C PRO A 39 -10.41 0.93 4.21
N LEU A 40 -11.62 0.56 4.59
CA LEU A 40 -12.70 1.49 4.92
C LEU A 40 -13.21 1.17 6.32
N LEU A 41 -13.04 2.12 7.23
CA LEU A 41 -13.58 2.06 8.58
C LEU A 41 -14.82 2.96 8.64
N VAL A 42 -15.98 2.37 8.91
CA VAL A 42 -17.20 3.15 9.13
C VAL A 42 -17.22 3.65 10.57
N TYR A 43 -17.26 4.96 10.75
CA TYR A 43 -17.44 5.60 12.05
C TYR A 43 -18.79 6.30 12.05
N THR A 44 -19.76 5.76 12.78
CA THR A 44 -21.14 6.28 12.74
C THR A 44 -21.91 5.91 14.00
N ASP A 45 -23.11 6.46 14.17
CA ASP A 45 -24.00 6.10 15.27
C ASP A 45 -24.83 4.85 14.96
N LEU A 46 -25.35 4.20 16.00
CA LEU A 46 -26.23 3.04 15.86
C LEU A 46 -27.68 3.45 16.15
N THR A 47 -28.36 3.88 15.10
CA THR A 47 -29.78 4.24 15.14
C THR A 47 -30.61 3.25 14.32
N PRO A 48 -31.93 3.16 14.53
CA PRO A 48 -32.81 2.35 13.67
C PRO A 48 -32.71 2.72 12.18
N ALA A 49 -32.54 4.00 11.86
CA ALA A 49 -32.35 4.48 10.48
C ALA A 49 -31.03 3.97 9.88
N ASN A 50 -29.97 3.87 10.70
CA ASN A 50 -28.66 3.38 10.28
C ASN A 50 -28.57 1.86 10.16
N ALA A 51 -29.39 1.10 10.88
CA ALA A 51 -29.29 -0.37 10.93
C ALA A 51 -29.38 -1.00 9.52
N GLY A 52 -30.33 -0.54 8.70
CA GLY A 52 -30.47 -1.00 7.31
C GLY A 52 -29.28 -0.63 6.44
N VAL A 53 -28.71 0.56 6.64
CA VAL A 53 -27.53 1.04 5.91
C VAL A 53 -26.29 0.23 6.27
N LEU A 54 -26.06 -0.04 7.56
CA LEU A 54 -24.95 -0.88 8.02
C LEU A 54 -25.03 -2.30 7.47
N LEU A 55 -26.24 -2.88 7.39
CA LEU A 55 -26.44 -4.20 6.77
C LEU A 55 -26.10 -4.18 5.27
N GLN A 56 -26.47 -3.12 4.55
CA GLN A 56 -26.11 -2.94 3.14
C GLN A 56 -24.60 -2.80 2.94
N LEU A 57 -23.93 -1.99 3.78
CA LEU A 57 -22.47 -1.84 3.75
C LEU A 57 -21.75 -3.16 4.08
N GLY A 58 -22.27 -3.95 5.03
CA GLY A 58 -21.77 -5.30 5.32
C GLY A 58 -21.83 -6.22 4.10
N ARG A 59 -22.92 -6.19 3.34
CA ARG A 59 -23.08 -6.94 2.07
C ARG A 59 -22.13 -6.44 0.97
N ALA A 60 -21.82 -5.15 0.96
CA ALA A 60 -20.81 -4.57 0.06
C ALA A 60 -19.36 -4.91 0.47
N GLY A 61 -19.17 -5.65 1.57
CA GLY A 61 -17.86 -6.12 2.02
C GLY A 61 -17.14 -5.16 2.96
N ILE A 62 -17.84 -4.17 3.52
CA ILE A 62 -17.31 -3.35 4.62
C ILE A 62 -17.41 -4.15 5.91
N ARG A 63 -16.26 -4.38 6.55
CA ARG A 63 -16.18 -5.30 7.71
C ARG A 63 -15.86 -4.61 9.02
N ARG A 64 -15.46 -3.34 9.00
CA ARG A 64 -15.11 -2.59 10.19
C ARG A 64 -16.03 -1.40 10.39
N VAL A 65 -16.75 -1.45 11.51
CA VAL A 65 -17.57 -0.36 12.04
C VAL A 65 -17.04 -0.03 13.43
N VAL A 66 -16.97 1.25 13.76
CA VAL A 66 -16.78 1.77 15.11
C VAL A 66 -17.99 2.62 15.43
N VAL A 67 -18.73 2.22 16.46
CA VAL A 67 -19.97 2.91 16.84
C VAL A 67 -19.65 4.12 17.75
N TYR A 68 -20.05 5.31 17.31
CA TYR A 68 -19.90 6.57 18.05
C TYR A 68 -20.54 6.47 19.44
N ARG A 69 -19.80 6.91 20.48
CA ARG A 69 -20.15 6.83 21.92
C ARG A 69 -20.25 5.43 22.53
N PHE A 70 -19.99 4.37 21.76
CA PHE A 70 -20.01 2.99 22.27
C PHE A 70 -18.63 2.32 22.17
N GLU A 71 -17.92 2.51 21.05
CA GLU A 71 -16.64 1.86 20.75
C GLU A 71 -15.50 2.85 20.44
N ASP A 72 -15.75 4.14 20.60
CA ASP A 72 -14.88 5.25 20.18
C ASP A 72 -13.97 5.80 21.28
N ALA A 73 -13.85 5.09 22.41
CA ALA A 73 -12.88 5.45 23.44
C ALA A 73 -11.47 5.56 22.80
N PRO A 74 -10.64 6.56 23.14
CA PRO A 74 -9.43 6.87 22.37
C PRO A 74 -8.49 5.68 22.11
N GLY A 75 -8.29 4.81 23.10
CA GLY A 75 -7.48 3.59 22.95
C GLY A 75 -8.13 2.55 22.02
N ALA A 76 -9.45 2.35 22.11
CA ALA A 76 -10.18 1.41 21.27
C ALA A 76 -10.24 1.90 19.82
N LEU A 77 -10.54 3.19 19.60
CA LEU A 77 -10.53 3.81 18.28
C LEU A 77 -9.14 3.73 17.64
N ARG A 78 -8.08 4.03 18.40
CA ARG A 78 -6.69 3.90 17.91
C ARG A 78 -6.38 2.46 17.50
N SER A 79 -6.76 1.48 18.31
CA SER A 79 -6.57 0.06 17.99
C SER A 79 -7.32 -0.34 16.72
N ALA A 80 -8.58 0.10 16.58
CA ALA A 80 -9.39 -0.13 15.39
C ALA A 80 -8.76 0.45 14.12
N LEU A 81 -8.26 1.68 14.20
CA LEU A 81 -7.55 2.34 13.08
C LEU A 81 -6.26 1.60 12.72
N LEU A 82 -5.45 1.20 13.70
CA LEU A 82 -4.19 0.49 13.42
C LEU A 82 -4.44 -0.88 12.79
N SER A 83 -5.38 -1.65 13.33
CA SER A 83 -5.74 -2.96 12.78
C SER A 83 -6.26 -2.87 11.35
N GLU A 84 -7.04 -1.84 11.04
CA GLU A 84 -7.55 -1.64 9.68
C GLU A 84 -6.45 -1.07 8.75
N LEU A 85 -5.47 -0.33 9.27
CA LEU A 85 -4.32 0.18 8.50
C LEU A 85 -3.40 -0.96 8.05
N GLU A 86 -3.27 -2.02 8.84
CA GLU A 86 -2.53 -3.24 8.49
C GLU A 86 -3.09 -3.93 7.23
N GLN A 87 -4.36 -3.67 6.88
CA GLN A 87 -5.00 -4.19 5.67
C GLN A 87 -4.73 -3.33 4.41
N SER A 88 -4.05 -2.19 4.56
CA SER A 88 -3.76 -1.30 3.44
C SER A 88 -2.84 -1.95 2.40
N ALA A 89 -2.99 -1.53 1.14
CA ALA A 89 -2.18 -2.04 0.04
C ALA A 89 -0.67 -1.93 0.27
N SER A 90 -0.21 -0.85 0.91
CA SER A 90 1.21 -0.66 1.24
C SER A 90 1.68 -1.64 2.31
N GLN A 91 0.90 -1.83 3.38
CA GLN A 91 1.19 -2.80 4.45
C GLN A 91 1.20 -4.23 3.94
N GLN A 92 0.22 -4.60 3.11
CA GLN A 92 0.15 -5.95 2.52
C GLN A 92 1.40 -6.28 1.69
N VAL A 93 1.92 -5.32 0.93
CA VAL A 93 3.19 -5.49 0.19
C VAL A 93 4.37 -5.65 1.15
N MET A 94 4.45 -4.84 2.20
CA MET A 94 5.53 -4.93 3.18
C MET A 94 5.49 -6.22 4.01
N GLN A 95 4.30 -6.69 4.37
CA GLN A 95 4.09 -7.97 5.05
C GLN A 95 4.53 -9.13 4.16
N ALA A 96 4.17 -9.12 2.88
CA ALA A 96 4.59 -10.13 1.92
C ALA A 96 6.12 -10.14 1.69
N LEU A 97 6.77 -8.98 1.77
CA LEU A 97 8.24 -8.86 1.71
C LEU A 97 8.94 -9.12 3.04
N ALA A 98 8.22 -9.18 4.15
CA ALA A 98 8.82 -9.31 5.49
C ALA A 98 9.74 -10.53 5.61
N PRO A 99 9.40 -11.73 5.09
CA PRO A 99 10.32 -12.88 5.11
C PRO A 99 11.64 -12.62 4.37
N THR A 100 11.63 -11.83 3.30
CA THR A 100 12.83 -11.48 2.54
C THR A 100 13.66 -10.40 3.25
N LEU A 101 13.01 -9.49 3.96
CA LEU A 101 13.67 -8.32 4.57
C LEU A 101 13.98 -8.52 6.06
N HIS A 102 13.66 -9.67 6.65
CA HIS A 102 13.70 -9.89 8.11
C HIS A 102 15.09 -9.69 8.75
N GLU A 103 16.17 -9.92 8.00
CA GLU A 103 17.55 -9.72 8.49
C GLU A 103 18.00 -8.26 8.51
N LEU A 104 17.30 -7.37 7.78
CA LEU A 104 17.59 -5.94 7.86
C LEU A 104 17.20 -5.39 9.24
N PRO A 105 17.92 -4.40 9.79
CA PRO A 105 17.48 -3.66 10.96
C PRO A 105 16.03 -3.16 10.83
N LEU A 106 15.29 -3.17 11.95
CA LEU A 106 13.90 -2.70 11.99
C LEU A 106 13.74 -1.29 11.39
N GLU A 107 14.68 -0.39 11.70
CA GLU A 107 14.64 0.98 11.20
C GLU A 107 14.82 1.09 9.69
N LEU A 108 15.57 0.18 9.05
CA LEU A 108 15.65 0.11 7.58
C LEU A 108 14.36 -0.43 6.97
N ARG A 109 13.71 -1.42 7.61
CA ARG A 109 12.40 -1.92 7.14
C ARG A 109 11.32 -0.84 7.22
N LYS A 110 11.23 -0.13 8.34
CA LYS A 110 10.33 1.03 8.50
C LYS A 110 10.65 2.15 7.51
N ALA A 111 11.94 2.42 7.27
CA ALA A 111 12.35 3.41 6.28
C ALA A 111 11.93 3.01 4.86
N LEU A 112 12.03 1.73 4.48
CA LEU A 112 11.55 1.23 3.18
C LEU A 112 10.04 1.43 3.01
N GLU A 113 9.26 1.10 4.03
CA GLU A 113 7.81 1.29 4.05
C GLU A 113 7.43 2.76 3.88
N THR A 114 7.98 3.65 4.71
CA THR A 114 7.70 5.10 4.63
C THR A 114 8.14 5.74 3.32
N MET A 115 9.10 5.13 2.61
CA MET A 115 9.51 5.58 1.28
C MET A 115 8.46 5.30 0.20
N LEU A 116 7.47 4.41 0.43
CA LEU A 116 6.36 4.19 -0.50
C LEU A 116 5.42 5.40 -0.59
N HIS A 117 5.36 6.20 0.47
CA HIS A 117 4.49 7.38 0.59
C HIS A 117 5.27 8.69 0.43
N ALA A 118 6.58 8.61 0.20
CA ALA A 118 7.43 9.80 0.10
C ALA A 118 7.07 10.61 -1.17
N PRO A 119 6.71 11.89 -1.04
CA PRO A 119 6.49 12.76 -2.19
C PRO A 119 7.83 13.10 -2.89
N GLY A 120 7.80 13.34 -4.21
CA GLY A 120 8.93 13.92 -4.95
C GLY A 120 9.65 12.95 -5.92
N ASP A 121 10.88 13.33 -6.30
CA ASP A 121 11.65 12.80 -7.45
C ASP A 121 12.19 11.35 -7.33
N GLY A 122 11.54 10.53 -6.51
CA GLY A 122 11.79 9.10 -6.42
C GLY A 122 12.82 8.66 -5.36
N PRO A 123 13.06 7.35 -5.25
CA PRO A 123 13.80 6.77 -4.14
C PRO A 123 15.31 7.00 -4.27
N THR A 124 15.91 7.63 -3.25
CA THR A 124 17.38 7.76 -3.14
C THR A 124 17.90 7.01 -1.93
N VAL A 125 19.11 6.44 -2.06
CA VAL A 125 19.73 5.69 -0.96
C VAL A 125 20.04 6.59 0.24
N THR A 126 20.39 7.86 -0.03
CA THR A 126 20.59 8.87 1.02
C THR A 126 19.30 9.10 1.80
N ALA A 127 18.17 9.35 1.13
CA ALA A 127 16.89 9.57 1.80
C ALA A 127 16.40 8.36 2.62
N LEU A 128 16.73 7.14 2.16
CA LEU A 128 16.47 5.91 2.91
C LEU A 128 17.36 5.82 4.16
N ALA A 129 18.66 6.08 4.01
CA ALA A 129 19.61 6.03 5.10
C ALA A 129 19.29 7.08 6.18
N ASP A 130 18.96 8.31 5.77
CA ASP A 130 18.57 9.40 6.68
C ASP A 130 17.33 9.03 7.50
N ARG A 131 16.30 8.43 6.85
CA ARG A 131 15.10 7.94 7.54
C ARG A 131 15.40 6.83 8.55
N ALA A 132 16.37 5.97 8.24
CA ALA A 132 16.83 4.92 9.14
C ALA A 132 17.86 5.42 10.17
N GLN A 133 18.20 6.72 10.19
CA GLN A 133 19.23 7.32 11.03
C GLN A 133 20.62 6.66 10.83
N LEU A 134 20.95 6.33 9.58
CA LEU A 134 22.20 5.70 9.18
C LEU A 134 22.94 6.57 8.15
N THR A 135 24.25 6.37 8.04
CA THR A 135 24.98 6.88 6.88
C THR A 135 24.66 6.05 5.64
N ARG A 136 24.74 6.67 4.45
CA ARG A 136 24.57 5.97 3.16
C ARG A 136 25.44 4.70 3.06
N ARG A 137 26.72 4.79 3.45
CA ARG A 137 27.66 3.66 3.44
C ARG A 137 27.21 2.52 4.35
N THR A 138 26.68 2.84 5.53
CA THR A 138 26.18 1.82 6.47
C THR A 138 24.89 1.18 5.94
N CYS A 139 24.01 1.97 5.32
CA CYS A 139 22.82 1.46 4.63
C CYS A 139 23.20 0.46 3.53
N GLU A 140 24.06 0.84 2.58
CA GLU A 140 24.54 -0.04 1.51
C GLU A 140 25.20 -1.31 2.07
N ARG A 141 26.05 -1.18 3.10
CA ARG A 141 26.71 -2.32 3.75
C ARG A 141 25.72 -3.31 4.37
N TRP A 142 24.60 -2.84 4.94
CA TRP A 142 23.58 -3.74 5.48
C TRP A 142 22.97 -4.61 4.38
N PHE A 143 22.59 -4.02 3.25
CA PHE A 143 22.00 -4.77 2.14
C PHE A 143 22.98 -5.80 1.57
N THR A 144 24.25 -5.42 1.38
CA THR A 144 25.30 -6.38 0.98
C THR A 144 25.48 -7.49 2.01
N LYS A 145 25.52 -7.14 3.31
CA LYS A 145 25.73 -8.11 4.40
C LYS A 145 24.66 -9.20 4.43
N VAL A 146 23.41 -8.85 4.17
CA VAL A 146 22.27 -9.79 4.18
C VAL A 146 21.97 -10.38 2.80
N GLY A 147 22.87 -10.20 1.83
CA GLY A 147 22.72 -10.76 0.48
C GLY A 147 21.54 -10.20 -0.32
N LEU A 148 21.07 -8.99 -0.02
CA LEU A 148 20.00 -8.33 -0.78
C LEU A 148 20.57 -7.52 -1.95
N PRO A 149 19.74 -7.23 -2.98
CA PRO A 149 20.09 -6.24 -4.00
C PRO A 149 20.45 -4.89 -3.38
N SER A 150 21.09 -4.01 -4.14
CA SER A 150 21.38 -2.66 -3.67
C SER A 150 20.10 -1.96 -3.14
N PRO A 151 20.21 -1.04 -2.15
CA PRO A 151 19.03 -0.40 -1.56
C PRO A 151 18.12 0.26 -2.59
N ARG A 152 18.71 0.83 -3.66
CA ARG A 152 17.97 1.44 -4.77
C ARG A 152 17.12 0.42 -5.52
N VAL A 153 17.65 -0.76 -5.81
CA VAL A 153 16.91 -1.83 -6.49
C VAL A 153 15.76 -2.30 -5.63
N VAL A 154 15.99 -2.54 -4.33
CA VAL A 154 14.92 -2.95 -3.41
C VAL A 154 13.80 -1.91 -3.35
N MET A 155 14.11 -0.62 -3.19
CA MET A 155 13.10 0.45 -3.20
C MET A 155 12.29 0.49 -4.51
N VAL A 156 12.93 0.28 -5.66
CA VAL A 156 12.23 0.21 -6.94
C VAL A 156 11.30 -1.00 -6.98
N LEU A 157 11.77 -2.18 -6.59
CA LEU A 157 10.97 -3.41 -6.60
C LEU A 157 9.75 -3.31 -5.66
N THR A 158 9.94 -2.86 -4.42
CA THR A 158 8.84 -2.63 -3.46
C THR A 158 7.82 -1.64 -4.03
N ARG A 159 8.28 -0.54 -4.65
CA ARG A 159 7.41 0.45 -5.28
C ARG A 159 6.64 -0.10 -6.47
N LEU A 160 7.23 -1.01 -7.26
CA LEU A 160 6.54 -1.64 -8.39
C LEU A 160 5.52 -2.69 -7.94
N LEU A 161 5.79 -3.44 -6.88
CA LEU A 161 4.80 -4.32 -6.24
C LEU A 161 3.61 -3.51 -5.71
N TYR A 162 3.89 -2.38 -5.06
CA TYR A 162 2.84 -1.47 -4.62
C TYR A 162 2.08 -0.85 -5.80
N ALA A 163 2.76 -0.47 -6.88
CA ALA A 163 2.12 -0.01 -8.11
C ALA A 163 1.17 -1.05 -8.68
N HIS A 164 1.61 -2.31 -8.78
CA HIS A 164 0.76 -3.42 -9.23
C HIS A 164 -0.48 -3.56 -8.35
N ARG A 165 -0.33 -3.58 -7.03
CA ARG A 165 -1.44 -3.70 -6.09
C ARG A 165 -2.49 -2.60 -6.27
N LEU A 166 -2.05 -1.36 -6.51
CA LEU A 166 -2.93 -0.22 -6.80
C LEU A 166 -3.55 -0.30 -8.20
N LEU A 167 -2.82 -0.78 -9.20
CA LEU A 167 -3.35 -0.94 -10.56
C LEU A 167 -4.53 -1.92 -10.60
N LEU A 168 -4.61 -2.88 -9.68
CA LEU A 168 -5.76 -3.80 -9.59
C LEU A 168 -7.07 -3.09 -9.21
N ASP A 169 -7.00 -1.93 -8.56
CA ASP A 169 -8.19 -1.17 -8.19
C ASP A 169 -8.74 -0.41 -9.43
N PRO A 170 -10.02 -0.62 -9.83
CA PRO A 170 -10.60 0.03 -11.02
C PRO A 170 -10.60 1.56 -10.98
N GLY A 171 -10.57 2.11 -9.78
CA GLY A 171 -10.58 3.53 -9.47
C GLY A 171 -9.26 4.24 -9.72
N TYR A 172 -8.17 3.54 -10.05
CA TYR A 172 -6.93 4.19 -10.46
C TYR A 172 -6.68 4.05 -11.96
N THR A 173 -6.23 5.14 -12.57
CA THR A 173 -5.56 5.11 -13.87
C THR A 173 -4.05 4.86 -13.70
N VAL A 174 -3.35 4.53 -14.78
CA VAL A 174 -1.88 4.38 -14.73
C VAL A 174 -1.20 5.71 -14.36
N GLU A 175 -1.79 6.83 -14.77
CA GLU A 175 -1.32 8.17 -14.42
C GLU A 175 -1.53 8.47 -12.94
N ASP A 176 -2.70 8.12 -12.38
CA ASP A 176 -2.97 8.25 -10.93
C ASP A 176 -1.91 7.49 -10.11
N VAL A 177 -1.63 6.23 -10.48
CA VAL A 177 -0.61 5.40 -9.79
C VAL A 177 0.79 6.00 -9.96
N ALA A 178 1.15 6.46 -11.16
CA ALA A 178 2.44 7.09 -11.39
C ALA A 178 2.63 8.34 -10.52
N LEU A 179 1.63 9.23 -10.49
CA LEU A 179 1.64 10.44 -9.67
C LEU A 179 1.72 10.11 -8.18
N LYS A 180 0.87 9.18 -7.70
CA LYS A 180 0.81 8.78 -6.30
C LYS A 180 2.14 8.25 -5.77
N LEU A 181 2.87 7.51 -6.61
CA LEU A 181 4.18 6.97 -6.25
C LEU A 181 5.30 8.00 -6.43
N GLY A 182 5.05 9.18 -6.99
CA GLY A 182 6.07 10.19 -7.25
C GLY A 182 6.91 9.90 -8.50
N TYR A 183 6.30 9.40 -9.58
CA TYR A 183 6.93 9.38 -10.90
C TYR A 183 6.62 10.70 -11.61
N SER A 184 7.65 11.43 -12.04
CA SER A 184 7.44 12.67 -12.81
C SER A 184 6.78 12.42 -14.17
N LYS A 185 6.85 11.19 -14.70
CA LYS A 185 6.26 10.79 -15.98
C LYS A 185 5.70 9.36 -15.88
N THR A 186 4.47 9.17 -16.34
CA THR A 186 3.80 7.86 -16.44
C THR A 186 4.61 6.85 -17.27
N LYS A 187 5.30 7.32 -18.32
CA LYS A 187 6.16 6.48 -19.18
C LYS A 187 7.30 5.82 -18.39
N THR A 188 7.84 6.48 -17.36
CA THR A 188 8.91 5.92 -16.53
C THR A 188 8.40 4.74 -15.69
N LEU A 189 7.21 4.86 -15.09
CA LEU A 189 6.57 3.74 -14.40
C LEU A 189 6.37 2.56 -15.35
N GLN A 190 5.80 2.80 -16.54
CA GLN A 190 5.56 1.73 -17.52
C GLN A 190 6.85 1.04 -17.97
N MET A 191 7.93 1.79 -18.18
CA MET A 191 9.24 1.23 -18.51
C MET A 191 9.74 0.28 -17.41
N HIS A 192 9.64 0.70 -16.15
CA HIS A 192 10.05 -0.13 -15.01
C HIS A 192 9.18 -1.38 -14.86
N LEU A 193 7.86 -1.26 -15.03
CA LEU A 193 6.94 -2.42 -14.99
C LEU A 193 7.30 -3.43 -16.08
N ARG A 194 7.53 -2.98 -17.32
CA ARG A 194 7.98 -3.85 -18.42
C ARG A 194 9.33 -4.51 -18.13
N ALA A 195 10.28 -3.78 -17.55
CA ALA A 195 11.61 -4.34 -17.26
C ALA A 195 11.55 -5.47 -16.20
N VAL A 196 10.70 -5.31 -15.18
CA VAL A 196 10.60 -6.26 -14.07
C VAL A 196 9.65 -7.42 -14.38
N PHE A 197 8.45 -7.11 -14.87
CA PHE A 197 7.39 -8.11 -15.08
C PHE A 197 7.23 -8.55 -16.54
N GLY A 198 7.88 -7.90 -17.50
CA GLY A 198 7.67 -8.16 -18.94
C GLY A 198 6.35 -7.60 -19.49
N LEU A 199 5.54 -6.94 -18.66
CA LEU A 199 4.17 -6.53 -18.95
C LEU A 199 3.98 -5.02 -18.81
N THR A 200 2.99 -4.49 -19.52
CA THR A 200 2.48 -3.13 -19.31
C THR A 200 1.60 -3.05 -18.07
N ALA A 201 1.36 -1.82 -17.59
CA ALA A 201 0.41 -1.57 -16.51
C ALA A 201 -1.02 -2.08 -16.82
N GLY A 202 -1.45 -2.03 -18.09
CA GLY A 202 -2.76 -2.51 -18.51
C GLY A 202 -2.85 -4.04 -18.48
N GLU A 203 -1.83 -4.73 -18.99
CA GLU A 203 -1.74 -6.20 -18.95
C GLU A 203 -1.65 -6.71 -17.51
N LEU A 204 -0.79 -6.10 -16.70
CA LEU A 204 -0.62 -6.43 -15.28
C LEU A 204 -1.93 -6.43 -14.48
N ARG A 205 -2.87 -5.53 -14.82
CA ARG A 205 -4.18 -5.46 -14.15
C ARG A 205 -5.02 -6.72 -14.35
N VAL A 206 -4.86 -7.40 -15.48
CA VAL A 206 -5.73 -8.52 -15.88
C VAL A 206 -5.02 -9.87 -15.87
N SER A 207 -3.68 -9.89 -15.99
CA SER A 207 -2.92 -11.10 -16.24
C SER A 207 -2.03 -11.55 -15.08
N LEU A 208 -1.95 -10.79 -13.99
CA LEU A 208 -1.05 -11.11 -12.88
C LEU A 208 -1.72 -10.83 -11.54
N SER A 209 -1.85 -11.86 -10.72
CA SER A 209 -2.25 -11.74 -9.32
C SER A 209 -1.15 -11.12 -8.47
N THR A 210 -1.50 -10.65 -7.26
CA THR A 210 -0.51 -10.08 -6.33
C THR A 210 0.53 -11.11 -5.89
N ASP A 211 0.13 -12.37 -5.74
CA ASP A 211 1.04 -13.45 -5.34
C ASP A 211 2.04 -13.79 -6.44
N GLU A 212 1.58 -13.88 -7.71
CA GLU A 212 2.47 -14.10 -8.85
C GLU A 212 3.43 -12.92 -9.09
N ALA A 213 2.96 -11.69 -8.87
CA ALA A 213 3.81 -10.51 -8.94
C ALA A 213 4.90 -10.55 -7.86
N MET A 214 4.53 -10.93 -6.63
CA MET A 214 5.48 -11.12 -5.54
C MET A 214 6.50 -12.21 -5.86
N GLU A 215 6.04 -13.37 -6.33
CA GLU A 215 6.88 -14.50 -6.71
C GLU A 215 7.87 -14.15 -7.83
N THR A 216 7.42 -13.38 -8.83
CA THR A 216 8.28 -12.88 -9.92
C THR A 216 9.43 -12.04 -9.36
N VAL A 217 9.14 -11.17 -8.39
CA VAL A 217 10.15 -10.30 -7.78
C VAL A 217 11.08 -11.09 -6.86
N THR A 218 10.56 -11.97 -6.01
CA THR A 218 11.36 -12.76 -5.07
C THR A 218 12.29 -13.73 -5.77
N SER A 219 11.77 -14.54 -6.69
CA SER A 219 12.56 -15.53 -7.44
C SER A 219 13.66 -14.90 -8.30
N ARG A 220 13.39 -13.75 -8.92
CA ARG A 220 14.31 -13.12 -9.89
C ARG A 220 15.34 -12.19 -9.25
N TYR A 221 15.01 -11.54 -8.14
CA TYR A 221 15.87 -10.50 -7.57
C TYR A 221 16.37 -10.80 -6.16
N PHE A 222 15.60 -11.55 -5.37
CA PHE A 222 15.95 -11.82 -3.98
C PHE A 222 16.56 -13.21 -3.76
N THR A 223 16.23 -14.20 -4.58
CA THR A 223 16.82 -15.55 -4.50
C THR A 223 18.23 -15.70 -5.11
N PRO A 224 18.59 -15.05 -6.25
CA PRO A 224 19.89 -15.32 -6.89
C PRO A 224 21.10 -14.81 -6.10
N LEU A 225 20.92 -13.82 -5.21
CA LEU A 225 22.01 -13.24 -4.42
C LEU A 225 22.32 -14.05 -3.15
N ALA A 226 21.34 -14.79 -2.60
CA ALA A 226 21.56 -15.69 -1.46
C ALA A 226 22.48 -16.88 -1.80
N ARG A 227 22.48 -17.34 -3.08
CA ARG A 227 23.36 -18.42 -3.55
C ARG A 227 24.80 -17.98 -3.82
N ALA A 228 25.02 -16.74 -4.26
CA ALA A 228 26.35 -16.21 -4.56
C ALA A 228 27.13 -15.79 -3.29
N ALA A 229 26.43 -15.52 -2.17
CA ALA A 229 27.05 -15.22 -0.88
C ALA A 229 27.42 -16.49 -0.07
N ALA A 230 27.00 -17.68 -0.53
CA ALA A 230 27.23 -18.97 0.12
C ALA A 230 28.29 -19.85 -0.58
N SER A 231 29.00 -19.29 -1.55
CA SER A 231 30.07 -19.90 -2.35
C SER A 231 31.32 -19.04 -2.31
#